data_AF-A0A5C5TS19-F1
#
_entry.id   AF-A0A5C5TS19-F1
#
_cell.length_a   1.000
_cell.length_b   1.000
_cell.length_c   1.000
_cell.angle_alpha   90.00
_cell.angle_beta   90.00
_cell.angle_gamma   90.00
#
_symmetry.space_group_name_H-M   'P 1'
#
loop_
_entity.id
_entity.type
_entity.pdbx_description
1 polymer ?
#
loop_
_entity_poly.entity_id
_entity_poly.type
_entity_poly.pdbx_seq_one_letter_code
_entity_poly.pdbx_strand_id
1 'polypeptide(L)'
;SDWQSFLKAHRMVPSMSRRGNCHDNAVAESFFSVLKKERIKRRIYPTRAAATSDVFDYIEMFYNPVRRHGSAGDVSPVEFERRYAQSGR
;
A
#
# COMPACT_ATOMS: atom_id res chain seq x y z
N SER A 1 15.29 3.65 21.07
CA SER A 1 14.04 2.96 21.44
C SER A 1 14.10 1.52 20.96
N ASP A 2 13.31 0.62 21.53
CA ASP A 2 13.23 -0.79 21.12
C ASP A 2 12.97 -0.94 19.61
N TRP A 3 12.17 -0.04 19.04
CA TRP A 3 11.90 0.04 17.62
C TRP A 3 13.15 0.30 16.75
N GLN A 4 14.03 1.23 17.16
CA GLN A 4 15.26 1.51 16.41
C GLN A 4 16.25 0.34 16.48
N SER A 5 16.29 -0.35 17.63
CA SER A 5 17.12 -1.55 17.81
C SER A 5 16.63 -2.69 16.90
N PHE A 6 15.31 -2.89 16.82
CA PHE A 6 14.69 -3.86 15.91
C PHE A 6 15.06 -3.59 14.45
N LEU A 7 14.89 -2.35 13.97
CA LEU A 7 15.21 -2.00 12.58
C LEU A 7 16.70 -2.23 12.26
N LYS A 8 17.61 -1.87 13.17
CA LYS A 8 19.04 -2.13 13.02
C LYS A 8 19.34 -3.64 12.94
N ALA A 9 18.72 -4.45 13.80
CA ALA A 9 18.90 -5.90 13.79
C ALA A 9 18.45 -6.53 12.46
N HIS A 10 17.39 -6.00 11.84
CA HIS A 10 16.87 -6.46 10.56
C HIS A 10 17.47 -5.75 9.33
N ARG A 11 18.51 -4.93 9.51
CA ARG A 11 19.15 -4.12 8.44
C ARG A 11 18.15 -3.23 7.68
N MET A 12 17.12 -2.78 8.37
CA MET A 12 16.10 -1.88 7.83
C MET A 12 16.46 -0.43 8.15
N VAL A 13 16.34 0.46 7.17
CA VAL A 13 16.50 1.90 7.36
C VAL A 13 15.11 2.51 7.54
N PRO A 14 14.79 3.12 8.70
CA PRO A 14 13.52 3.81 8.85
C PRO A 14 13.46 5.01 7.90
N SER A 15 12.43 5.06 7.07
CA SER A 15 12.10 6.28 6.32
C SER A 15 11.46 7.29 7.28
N MET A 16 12.31 8.08 7.92
CA MET A 16 11.88 9.26 8.68
C MET A 16 11.84 10.42 7.69
N SER A 17 10.75 10.54 6.93
CA SER A 17 10.54 11.62 5.95
C SER A 17 10.92 12.97 6.56
N ARG A 18 11.92 13.66 5.98
CA ARG A 18 12.29 15.03 6.39
C ARG A 18 11.15 15.98 6.04
N ARG A 19 11.01 17.06 6.80
CA ARG A 19 10.08 18.16 6.46
C ARG A 19 10.41 18.65 5.04
N GLY A 20 9.50 18.44 4.08
CA GLY A 20 9.70 18.78 2.66
C GLY A 20 10.03 17.61 1.72
N ASN A 21 10.21 16.38 2.21
CA ASN A 21 10.38 15.18 1.37
C ASN A 21 9.17 14.23 1.50
N CYS A 22 8.04 14.64 0.91
CA CYS A 22 6.79 13.86 0.95
C CYS A 22 6.78 12.66 0.00
N HIS A 23 7.74 12.57 -0.92
CA HIS A 23 7.77 11.54 -1.95
C HIS A 23 7.93 10.13 -1.38
N ASP A 24 8.69 9.98 -0.30
CA ASP A 24 8.91 8.68 0.34
C ASP A 24 7.62 8.07 0.92
N ASN A 25 6.65 8.91 1.31
CA ASN A 25 5.37 8.48 1.86
C ASN A 25 4.21 8.59 0.85
N ALA A 26 4.40 9.30 -0.26
CA ALA A 26 3.34 9.60 -1.23
C ALA A 26 2.64 8.35 -1.77
N VAL A 27 3.38 7.26 -1.97
CA VAL A 27 2.82 5.98 -2.45
C VAL A 27 1.86 5.38 -1.42
N ALA A 28 2.29 5.32 -0.15
CA ALA A 28 1.46 4.82 0.94
C ALA A 28 0.24 5.72 1.18
N GLU A 29 0.43 7.05 1.17
CA GLU A 29 -0.65 8.02 1.31
C GLU A 29 -1.71 7.88 0.21
N SER A 30 -1.28 7.68 -1.03
CA SER A 30 -2.17 7.45 -2.18
C SER A 30 -3.01 6.19 -1.98
N PHE A 31 -2.39 5.08 -1.58
CA PHE A 31 -3.10 3.84 -1.25
C PHE A 31 -4.15 4.07 -0.16
N PHE A 32 -3.78 4.66 0.97
CA PHE A 32 -4.70 4.85 2.09
C PHE A 32 -5.85 5.82 1.77
N SER A 33 -5.59 6.84 0.96
CA SER A 33 -6.63 7.76 0.49
C SER A 33 -7.69 7.02 -0.33
N VAL A 34 -7.23 6.18 -1.27
CA VAL A 34 -8.07 5.36 -2.13
C VAL A 34 -8.85 4.31 -1.33
N LEU A 35 -8.19 3.54 -0.47
CA LEU A 35 -8.82 2.52 0.38
C LEU A 35 -9.95 3.13 1.21
N LYS A 36 -9.68 4.28 1.85
CA LYS A 36 -10.68 4.99 2.66
C LYS A 36 -11.86 5.43 1.80
N LYS A 37 -11.60 5.99 0.62
CA LYS A 37 -12.63 6.51 -0.28
C LYS A 37 -13.52 5.42 -0.86
N GLU A 38 -12.91 4.36 -1.38
CA GLU A 38 -13.59 3.32 -2.17
C GLU A 38 -14.23 2.24 -1.29
N ARG A 39 -13.59 1.87 -0.16
CA ARG A 39 -14.04 0.72 0.66
C ARG A 39 -14.62 1.10 2.02
N ILE A 40 -14.04 2.09 2.71
CA ILE A 40 -14.32 2.33 4.14
C ILE A 40 -15.35 3.45 4.37
N LYS A 41 -15.36 4.52 3.57
CA LYS A 41 -16.06 5.80 3.86
C LYS A 41 -17.55 5.66 4.23
N ARG A 42 -18.24 4.64 3.75
CA ARG A 42 -19.68 4.43 3.97
C ARG A 42 -19.98 3.10 4.67
N ARG A 43 -19.02 2.57 5.43
CA ARG A 43 -19.14 1.25 6.06
C ARG A 43 -18.87 1.34 7.55
N ILE A 44 -19.77 0.77 8.34
CA ILE A 44 -19.59 0.56 9.77
C ILE A 44 -19.32 -0.91 9.98
N TYR A 45 -18.17 -1.24 10.56
CA TYR A 45 -17.80 -2.62 10.84
C TYR A 45 -18.27 -2.99 12.23
N PRO A 46 -19.00 -4.11 12.40
CA PRO A 46 -19.46 -4.55 13.72
C PRO A 46 -18.31 -5.08 14.59
N THR A 47 -17.25 -5.59 13.97
CA THR A 47 -16.07 -6.12 14.67
C THR A 47 -14.78 -5.75 13.94
N ARG A 48 -13.67 -5.76 14.68
CA ARG A 48 -12.34 -5.59 14.10
C ARG A 48 -12.02 -6.70 13.09
N ALA A 49 -12.43 -7.94 13.36
CA ALA A 49 -12.22 -9.06 12.45
C ALA A 49 -12.93 -8.85 11.10
N ALA A 50 -14.16 -8.33 11.11
CA ALA A 50 -14.89 -7.99 9.90
C ALA A 50 -14.17 -6.89 9.09
N ALA A 51 -13.65 -5.87 9.76
CA ALA A 51 -12.86 -4.84 9.10
C ALA A 51 -11.57 -5.40 8.50
N THR A 52 -10.85 -6.27 9.23
CA THR A 52 -9.62 -6.91 8.77
C THR A 52 -9.87 -7.77 7.53
N SER A 53 -10.88 -8.64 7.56
CA SER A 53 -11.24 -9.47 6.41
C SER A 53 -11.62 -8.63 5.21
N ASP A 54 -12.38 -7.55 5.41
CA ASP A 54 -12.81 -6.68 4.31
C ASP A 54 -11.66 -5.92 3.65
N VAL A 55 -10.70 -5.45 4.45
CA VAL A 55 -9.50 -4.79 3.94
C VAL A 55 -8.60 -5.79 3.22
N PHE A 56 -8.46 -7.01 3.77
CA PHE A 56 -7.71 -8.09 3.13
C PHE A 56 -8.30 -8.43 1.75
N ASP A 57 -9.60 -8.70 1.69
CA ASP A 57 -10.31 -8.98 0.44
C ASP A 57 -10.15 -7.82 -0.57
N TYR A 58 -10.26 -6.58 -0.11
CA TYR A 58 -10.06 -5.43 -0.99
C TYR A 58 -8.64 -5.39 -1.56
N ILE A 59 -7.61 -5.70 -0.76
CA ILE A 59 -6.22 -5.71 -1.21
C ILE A 59 -5.98 -6.85 -2.20
N GLU A 60 -6.31 -8.08 -1.80
CA GLU A 60 -5.95 -9.31 -2.51
C GLU A 60 -6.83 -9.59 -3.73
N MET A 61 -8.12 -9.27 -3.66
CA MET A 61 -9.08 -9.62 -4.72
C MET A 61 -9.35 -8.47 -5.67
N PHE A 62 -9.01 -7.23 -5.30
CA PHE A 62 -9.30 -6.05 -6.12
C PHE A 62 -8.08 -5.16 -6.35
N TYR A 63 -7.49 -4.59 -5.30
CA TYR A 63 -6.46 -3.56 -5.43
C TYR A 63 -5.23 -4.09 -6.19
N ASN A 64 -4.62 -5.18 -5.71
CA ASN A 64 -3.42 -5.75 -6.30
C ASN A 64 -3.66 -6.38 -7.69
N PRO A 65 -4.69 -7.23 -7.90
CA PRO A 65 -4.86 -7.93 -9.17
C PRO A 65 -5.62 -7.15 -10.25
N VAL A 66 -6.57 -6.28 -9.87
CA VAL A 66 -7.57 -5.74 -10.81
C VAL A 66 -7.49 -4.23 -10.97
N ARG A 67 -7.24 -3.48 -9.90
CA ARG A 67 -7.36 -2.03 -9.90
C ARG A 67 -6.33 -1.39 -10.82
N ARG A 68 -6.78 -0.66 -11.83
CA ARG A 68 -5.88 -0.01 -12.79
C ARG A 68 -5.37 1.33 -12.27
N HIS A 69 -4.10 1.62 -12.55
CA HIS A 69 -3.46 2.87 -12.19
C HIS A 69 -3.00 3.61 -13.45
N GLY A 70 -3.58 4.79 -13.70
CA GLY A 70 -3.24 5.59 -14.90
C GLY A 70 -1.75 5.96 -14.98
N SER A 71 -1.11 6.24 -13.83
CA SER A 71 0.34 6.48 -13.75
C SER A 71 1.21 5.25 -14.02
N ALA A 72 0.62 4.04 -14.01
CA ALA A 72 1.29 2.78 -14.26
C ALA A 72 1.01 2.22 -15.68
N GLY A 73 0.41 3.01 -16.57
CA GLY A 73 0.01 2.55 -17.91
C GLY A 73 -1.30 1.76 -17.93
N ASP A 74 -2.21 2.08 -17.00
CA ASP A 74 -3.55 1.47 -16.88
C ASP A 74 -3.55 -0.04 -16.61
N VAL A 75 -2.52 -0.53 -15.91
CA VAL A 75 -2.44 -1.91 -15.43
C VAL A 75 -2.57 -2.00 -13.92
N SER A 76 -2.82 -3.21 -13.43
CA SER A 76 -2.85 -3.48 -11.99
C SER A 76 -1.46 -3.48 -11.38
N PRO A 77 -1.33 -3.23 -10.05
CA PRO A 77 -0.05 -3.28 -9.37
C PRO A 77 0.74 -4.58 -9.62
N VAL A 78 0.08 -5.73 -9.56
CA VAL A 78 0.73 -7.04 -9.82
C VAL A 78 1.24 -7.14 -11.25
N GLU A 79 0.46 -6.68 -12.22
CA GLU A 79 0.88 -6.71 -13.63
C GLU A 79 2.00 -5.70 -13.90
N PHE A 80 1.98 -4.53 -13.24
CA PHE A 80 3.07 -3.57 -13.30
C PHE A 80 4.37 -4.17 -12.78
N GLU A 81 4.36 -4.77 -11.59
CA GLU A 81 5.53 -5.43 -11.00
C GLU A 81 6.03 -6.59 -11.88
N ARG A 82 5.11 -7.38 -12.44
CA ARG A 82 5.44 -8.48 -13.36
C ARG A 82 6.18 -7.97 -14.60
N ARG A 83 5.69 -6.90 -15.23
CA ARG A 83 6.34 -6.27 -16.39
C ARG A 83 7.68 -5.65 -16.02
N TYR A 84 7.75 -5.02 -14.86
CA TYR A 84 8.99 -4.44 -14.34
C TYR A 84 10.07 -5.54 -14.17
N ALA A 85 9.72 -6.65 -13.52
CA ALA A 85 10.64 -7.78 -13.31
C ALA A 85 11.09 -8.44 -14.63
N GLN A 86 10.23 -8.51 -15.64
CA GLN A 86 10.57 -9.03 -16.97
C GLN A 86 11.44 -8.07 -17.79
N SER A 87 11.40 -6.77 -17.48
CA SER A 87 12.16 -5.75 -18.22
C SER A 87 13.65 -5.71 -17.88
N GLY A 88 14.10 -6.54 -16.93
CA GLY A 88 15.52 -6.74 -16.62
C GLY A 88 16.22 -5.51 -16.01
N ARG A 89 15.46 -4.57 -15.45
CA ARG A 89 15.99 -3.49 -14.59
C ARG A 89 16.04 -3.92 -13.12
#